data_AF-A0A367GFH6-F1
#
_entry.id   AF-A0A367GFH6-F1
#
_cell.length_a   1.000
_cell.length_b   1.000
_cell.length_c   1.000
_cell.angle_alpha   90.00
_cell.angle_beta   90.00
_cell.angle_gamma   90.00
#
_symmetry.space_group_name_H-M   'P 1'
#
loop_
_entity.id
_entity.type
_entity.pdbx_description
1 polymer ?
#
loop_
_entity_poly.entity_id
_entity_poly.type
_entity_poly.pdbx_seq_one_letter_code
_entity_poly.pdbx_strand_id
1 'polypeptide(L)'
;MVLTEKQRNILTEYYNDDLSLAEIAENYGITRQGVRDAIKHGEATLMEMEEKLGTARRTEAIRADLARLEELVSEVRVCNTGLFEPDTRVQRATEEMLTIIHRLDTQEELPDGI
;
A
#
# COMPACT_ATOMS: atom_id res chain seq x y z
N MET A 1 1.62 17.17 -1.45
CA MET A 1 3.08 16.92 -1.33
C MET A 1 3.40 16.89 0.15
N VAL A 2 3.89 15.77 0.68
CA VAL A 2 3.97 15.50 2.13
C VAL A 2 5.19 16.16 2.78
N LEU A 3 6.30 16.31 2.05
CA LEU A 3 7.42 17.14 2.46
C LEU A 3 7.22 18.60 2.01
N THR A 4 7.55 19.53 2.91
CA THR A 4 7.72 20.92 2.52
C THR A 4 8.86 21.05 1.51
N GLU A 5 8.78 22.06 0.64
CA GLU A 5 9.84 22.34 -0.34
C GLU A 5 11.20 22.51 0.34
N LYS A 6 11.24 23.21 1.46
CA LYS A 6 12.45 23.40 2.28
C LYS A 6 13.03 22.08 2.79
N GLN A 7 12.22 21.17 3.33
CA GLN A 7 12.69 19.86 3.81
C GLN A 7 13.23 19.00 2.67
N ARG A 8 12.56 19.02 1.50
CA ARG A 8 12.99 18.26 0.32
C ARG A 8 14.34 18.74 -0.19
N ASN A 9 14.54 20.05 -0.26
CA ASN A 9 15.80 20.62 -0.73
C ASN A 9 16.93 20.35 0.27
N ILE A 10 16.68 20.49 1.58
CA ILE A 10 17.64 20.14 2.63
C ILE A 10 18.05 18.65 2.55
N LEU A 11 17.11 17.73 2.35
CA LEU A 11 17.41 16.31 2.16
C LEU A 11 18.21 16.06 0.88
N THR A 12 17.88 16.75 -0.21
CA THR A 12 18.57 16.62 -1.50
C THR A 12 20.02 17.08 -1.37
N GLU A 13 20.25 18.27 -0.80
CA GLU A 13 21.58 18.81 -0.58
C GLU A 13 22.43 17.90 0.32
N TYR A 14 21.82 17.30 1.34
CA TYR A 14 22.53 16.40 2.26
C TYR A 14 22.83 15.02 1.64
N TYR A 15 21.87 14.39 0.96
CA TYR A 15 21.98 13.01 0.49
C TYR A 15 22.48 12.86 -0.95
N ASN A 16 22.22 13.83 -1.81
CA ASN A 16 22.55 13.76 -3.24
C ASN A 16 23.74 14.65 -3.63
N ASP A 17 23.89 15.79 -2.94
CA ASP A 17 24.93 16.78 -3.26
C ASP A 17 26.10 16.78 -2.25
N ASP A 18 26.06 15.91 -1.23
CA ASP A 18 27.08 15.73 -0.19
C ASP A 18 27.40 17.00 0.65
N LEU A 19 26.48 17.98 0.72
CA LEU A 19 26.68 19.16 1.55
C LEU A 19 26.68 18.79 3.04
N SER A 20 27.58 19.41 3.79
CA SER A 20 27.60 19.29 5.24
C SER A 20 26.47 20.06 5.90
N LEU A 21 26.10 19.66 7.14
CA LEU A 21 25.12 20.40 7.94
C LEU A 21 25.48 21.88 8.18
N ALA A 22 26.76 22.24 8.07
CA ALA A 22 27.20 23.63 8.21
C ALA A 22 26.92 24.43 6.94
N GLU A 23 27.25 23.87 5.77
CA GLU A 23 26.98 24.49 4.46
C GLU A 23 25.47 24.66 4.24
N ILE A 24 24.67 23.64 4.57
CA ILE A 24 23.21 23.73 4.48
C ILE A 24 22.67 24.78 5.48
N ALA A 25 23.20 24.83 6.70
CA ALA A 25 22.78 25.83 7.69
C ALA A 25 23.01 27.26 7.20
N GLU A 26 24.15 27.49 6.54
CA GLU A 26 24.50 28.76 5.91
C GLU A 26 23.56 29.11 4.74
N ASN A 27 23.34 28.16 3.82
CA ASN A 27 22.44 28.34 2.65
C ASN A 27 21.02 28.77 3.04
N TYR A 28 20.48 28.22 4.14
CA TYR A 28 19.11 28.47 4.58
C TYR A 28 18.98 29.49 5.72
N GLY A 29 20.09 30.06 6.20
CA GLY A 29 20.10 30.99 7.33
C GLY A 29 19.52 30.39 8.63
N ILE A 30 19.75 29.10 8.87
CA ILE A 30 19.29 28.37 10.07
C ILE A 30 20.46 27.80 10.85
N THR A 31 20.19 27.24 12.03
CA THR A 31 21.24 26.58 12.83
C THR A 31 21.53 25.17 12.30
N ARG A 32 22.73 24.63 12.56
CA ARG A 32 23.06 23.22 12.27
C ARG A 32 22.07 22.25 12.93
N GLN A 33 21.57 22.61 14.11
CA GLN A 33 20.52 21.84 14.79
C GLN A 33 19.19 21.89 14.03
N GLY A 34 18.81 23.06 13.51
CA GLY A 34 17.63 23.19 12.64
C GLY A 34 17.73 22.36 11.35
N VAL A 35 18.92 22.25 10.76
CA VAL A 35 19.16 21.34 9.62
C VAL A 35 18.95 19.88 10.04
N ARG A 36 19.55 19.46 11.18
CA ARG A 36 19.38 18.09 11.70
C ARG A 36 17.92 17.74 11.96
N ASP A 37 17.18 18.66 12.56
CA ASP A 37 15.77 18.45 12.87
C ASP A 37 14.95 18.35 11.58
N ALA A 38 15.24 19.18 10.58
CA ALA A 38 14.59 19.13 9.26
C ALA A 38 14.84 17.80 8.54
N ILE A 39 16.08 17.29 8.56
CA ILE A 39 16.43 15.97 7.99
C ILE A 39 15.63 14.88 8.71
N LYS A 40 15.72 14.82 10.04
CA LYS A 40 15.04 13.79 10.84
C LYS A 40 13.53 13.76 10.63
N HIS A 41 12.89 14.93 10.56
CA HIS A 41 11.44 15.00 10.30
C HIS A 41 11.10 14.59 8.88
N GLY A 42 11.95 14.96 7.91
CA GLY A 42 11.79 14.54 6.53
C GLY A 42 11.90 13.02 6.35
N GLU A 43 12.86 12.39 7.03
CA GLU A 43 13.03 10.93 7.02
C GLU A 43 11.83 10.20 7.64
N ALA A 44 11.35 10.67 8.80
CA ALA A 44 10.15 10.10 9.44
C ALA A 44 8.93 10.18 8.51
N THR A 45 8.75 11.31 7.85
CA THR A 45 7.67 11.52 6.87
C THR A 45 7.79 10.55 5.69
N LEU A 46 8.99 10.37 5.14
CA LEU A 46 9.23 9.43 4.04
C LEU A 46 9.00 7.97 4.46
N MET A 47 9.40 7.60 5.67
CA MET A 47 9.19 6.26 6.22
C MET A 47 7.71 5.95 6.40
N GLU A 48 6.92 6.87 6.96
CA GLU A 48 5.47 6.72 7.08
C GLU A 48 4.80 6.58 5.70
N MET A 49 5.28 7.33 4.70
CA MET A 49 4.79 7.19 3.33
C MET A 49 5.14 5.83 2.73
N GLU A 50 6.36 5.36 2.92
CA GLU A 50 6.80 4.05 2.43
C GLU A 50 5.98 2.93 3.07
N GLU A 51 5.68 3.01 4.37
CA GLU A 51 4.82 2.06 5.07
C GLU A 51 3.40 2.06 4.50
N LYS A 52 2.81 3.24 4.28
CA LYS A 52 1.49 3.37 3.64
C LYS A 52 1.48 2.83 2.21
N LEU A 53 2.50 3.14 1.41
CA LEU A 53 2.64 2.63 0.05
C LEU A 53 2.88 1.11 0.03
N GLY A 54 3.63 0.59 0.99
CA GLY A 54 3.82 -0.85 1.19
C GLY A 54 2.50 -1.55 1.51
N THR A 55 1.71 -0.95 2.41
CA THR A 55 0.38 -1.44 2.78
C THR A 55 -0.56 -1.42 1.58
N ALA A 56 -0.64 -0.29 0.86
CA ALA A 56 -1.46 -0.16 -0.35
C ALA A 56 -1.09 -1.20 -1.42
N ARG A 57 0.22 -1.40 -1.68
CA ARG A 57 0.68 -2.44 -2.62
C ARG A 57 0.27 -3.84 -2.20
N ARG A 58 0.35 -4.15 -0.90
CA ARG A 58 -0.07 -5.45 -0.37
C ARG A 58 -1.58 -5.66 -0.50
N THR A 59 -2.37 -4.65 -0.19
CA THR A 59 -3.83 -4.68 -0.36
C THR A 59 -4.21 -4.88 -1.82
N GLU A 60 -3.56 -4.18 -2.75
CA GLU A 60 -3.81 -4.36 -4.19
C GLU A 60 -3.47 -5.79 -4.66
N ALA A 61 -2.36 -6.35 -4.19
CA ALA A 61 -2.01 -7.74 -4.51
C ALA A 61 -3.04 -8.74 -3.97
N ILE A 62 -3.54 -8.54 -2.74
CA ILE A 62 -4.59 -9.39 -2.15
C ILE A 62 -5.89 -9.29 -2.96
N ARG A 63 -6.29 -8.09 -3.41
CA ARG A 63 -7.48 -7.89 -4.25
C ARG A 63 -7.35 -8.61 -5.60
N ALA A 64 -6.18 -8.52 -6.24
CA ALA A 64 -5.91 -9.24 -7.47
C ALA A 64 -6.03 -10.77 -7.29
N ASP A 65 -5.49 -11.29 -6.19
CA ASP A 65 -5.59 -12.72 -5.85
C ASP A 65 -7.05 -13.14 -5.55
N LEU A 66 -7.81 -12.32 -4.82
CA LEU A 66 -9.24 -12.58 -4.54
C LEU A 66 -10.08 -12.59 -5.82
N ALA A 67 -9.87 -11.64 -6.73
CA ALA A 67 -10.54 -11.62 -8.03
C ALA A 67 -10.21 -12.88 -8.84
N ARG A 68 -8.95 -13.30 -8.84
CA ARG A 68 -8.55 -14.54 -9.53
C ARG A 68 -9.17 -15.78 -8.90
N LEU A 69 -9.30 -15.83 -7.57
CA LEU A 69 -9.99 -16.92 -6.87
C LEU A 69 -11.48 -16.96 -7.22
N GLU A 70 -12.14 -15.81 -7.33
CA GLU A 70 -13.55 -15.72 -7.73
C GLU A 70 -13.78 -16.30 -9.13
N GLU A 71 -12.91 -15.97 -10.09
CA GLU A 71 -12.94 -16.54 -11.45
C GLU A 71 -12.81 -18.06 -11.41
N LEU A 72 -11.78 -18.58 -10.73
CA LEU A 72 -11.50 -20.01 -10.65
C LEU A 72 -12.65 -20.79 -9.98
N VAL A 73 -13.22 -20.25 -8.90
CA VAL A 73 -14.37 -20.86 -8.22
C VAL A 73 -15.60 -20.86 -9.13
N SER A 74 -15.80 -19.78 -9.88
CA SER A 74 -16.89 -19.68 -10.84
C SER A 74 -16.74 -20.68 -11.99
N GLU A 75 -15.51 -20.86 -12.52
CA GLU A 75 -15.20 -21.89 -13.53
C GLU A 75 -15.51 -23.29 -13.00
N VAL A 76 -15.06 -23.63 -11.79
CA VAL A 76 -15.33 -24.94 -11.14
C VAL A 76 -16.84 -25.16 -10.98
N ARG A 77 -17.57 -24.13 -10.55
CA ARG A 77 -19.02 -24.20 -10.40
C ARG A 77 -19.72 -24.44 -11.74
N VAL A 78 -19.34 -23.72 -12.80
CA VAL A 78 -19.89 -23.89 -14.15
C VAL A 78 -19.60 -25.30 -14.69
N CYS A 79 -18.38 -25.80 -14.49
CA CYS A 79 -18.04 -27.18 -14.87
C CYS A 79 -18.90 -28.20 -14.14
N ASN A 80 -19.14 -28.01 -12.83
CA ASN A 80 -19.98 -28.90 -12.03
C ASN A 80 -21.44 -28.88 -12.49
N THR A 81 -22.00 -27.70 -12.76
CA THR A 81 -23.40 -27.57 -13.23
C THR A 81 -23.61 -28.08 -14.65
N GLY A 82 -22.55 -28.15 -15.46
CA GLY A 82 -22.59 -28.74 -16.80
C GLY A 82 -22.58 -30.27 -16.85
N LEU A 83 -22.40 -30.95 -15.71
CA LEU A 83 -22.49 -32.41 -15.63
C LEU A 83 -23.95 -32.88 -15.74
N PHE A 84 -24.15 -34.08 -16.28
CA PHE A 84 -25.48 -34.72 -16.32
C PHE A 84 -26.08 -34.87 -14.92
N GLU A 85 -25.23 -35.15 -13.93
CA GLU A 85 -25.55 -35.13 -12.50
C GLU A 85 -24.51 -34.28 -11.74
N PRO A 86 -24.81 -33.01 -11.40
CA PRO A 86 -23.90 -32.15 -10.65
C PRO A 86 -23.62 -32.68 -9.23
N ASP A 87 -22.37 -32.59 -8.76
CA ASP A 87 -22.02 -32.95 -7.38
C ASP A 87 -22.48 -31.82 -6.44
N THR A 88 -23.42 -32.15 -5.55
CA THR A 88 -23.99 -31.20 -4.57
C THR A 88 -22.96 -30.69 -3.55
N ARG A 89 -21.89 -31.46 -3.29
CA ARG A 89 -20.79 -31.03 -2.41
C ARG A 89 -19.95 -29.95 -3.07
N VAL A 90 -19.69 -30.09 -4.37
CA VAL A 90 -18.96 -29.09 -5.16
C VAL A 90 -19.79 -27.81 -5.25
N GLN A 91 -21.09 -27.92 -5.52
CA GLN A 91 -22.01 -26.77 -5.53
C GLN A 91 -21.92 -25.99 -4.21
N ARG A 92 -22.15 -26.66 -3.08
CA ARG A 92 -22.12 -26.03 -1.75
C ARG A 92 -20.75 -25.42 -1.42
N ALA A 93 -19.66 -26.12 -1.73
CA ALA A 93 -18.31 -25.62 -1.49
C ALA A 93 -18.03 -24.34 -2.29
N THR A 94 -18.40 -24.31 -3.57
CA THR A 94 -18.19 -23.11 -4.41
C THR A 94 -19.04 -21.92 -3.95
N GLU A 95 -20.27 -22.14 -3.47
CA GLU A 95 -21.12 -21.09 -2.88
C GLU A 95 -20.52 -20.51 -1.58
N GLU A 96 -20.02 -21.38 -0.71
CA GLU A 96 -19.35 -20.97 0.53
C GLU A 96 -18.07 -20.19 0.24
N MET A 97 -17.24 -20.67 -0.71
CA MET A 97 -16.01 -19.97 -1.12
C MET A 97 -16.30 -18.57 -1.65
N LEU A 98 -17.31 -18.40 -2.51
CA LEU A 98 -17.67 -17.07 -3.02
C LEU A 98 -18.20 -16.14 -1.94
N THR A 99 -18.96 -16.68 -0.98
CA THR A 99 -19.42 -15.90 0.18
C THR A 99 -18.23 -15.40 1.01
N ILE A 100 -17.21 -16.24 1.21
CA ILE A 100 -15.99 -15.87 1.92
C ILE A 100 -15.21 -14.82 1.13
N ILE A 101 -15.03 -15.00 -0.18
CA ILE A 101 -14.31 -14.06 -1.06
C ILE A 101 -14.99 -12.68 -1.01
N HIS A 102 -16.31 -12.62 -1.18
CA HIS A 102 -17.05 -11.35 -1.14
C HIS A 102 -16.97 -10.66 0.22
N ARG A 103 -16.98 -11.44 1.32
CA ARG A 103 -16.78 -10.89 2.67
C ARG A 103 -15.37 -10.31 2.84
N LEU A 104 -14.34 -10.98 2.31
CA LEU A 104 -12.95 -10.50 2.41
C LEU A 104 -12.73 -9.23 1.59
N ASP A 105 -13.37 -9.13 0.42
CA ASP A 105 -13.31 -7.95 -0.44
C ASP A 105 -14.01 -6.72 0.20
N THR A 106 -15.15 -6.93 0.84
CA THR A 106 -15.94 -5.85 1.50
C THR A 106 -15.40 -5.38 2.85
N GLN A 107 -14.56 -6.15 3.53
CA GLN A 107 -13.99 -5.76 4.85
C GLN A 107 -12.91 -4.67 4.75
N GLU A 108 -12.36 -4.41 3.56
CA GLU A 108 -11.29 -3.40 3.35
C GLU A 108 -11.80 -2.07 2.75
N GLU A 109 -13.09 -1.90 2.49
CA GLU A 109 -13.69 -0.63 2.00
C GLU A 109 -13.90 0.43 3.10
N LEU A 110 -13.16 0.38 4.22
CA LEU A 110 -13.15 1.51 5.14
C LEU A 110 -12.44 2.68 4.45
N PRO A 111 -13.09 3.86 4.35
CA PRO A 111 -12.51 4.98 3.62
C PRO A 111 -11.23 5.41 4.35
N ASP A 112 -10.11 5.37 3.64
CA ASP A 112 -8.94 6.18 3.94
C ASP A 112 -9.33 7.65 3.77
N GLY A 113 -10.09 8.14 4.75
CA GLY A 113 -10.53 9.53 4.89
C GLY A 113 -9.60 10.26 5.85
N ILE A 114 -8.50 10.77 5.30
CA ILE A 114 -7.84 12.00 5.77
C ILE A 114 -8.78 13.18 5.50
#